data_AF-A0A2V1AB29-F1
#
_entry.id   AF-A0A2V1AB29-F1
#
_cell.length_a   1.000
_cell.length_b   1.000
_cell.length_c   1.000
_cell.angle_alpha   90.00
_cell.angle_beta   90.00
_cell.angle_gamma   90.00
#
_symmetry.space_group_name_H-M   'P 1'
#
loop_
_entity.id
_entity.type
_entity.pdbx_description
1 polymer ?
#
loop_
_entity_poly.entity_id
_entity_poly.type
_entity_poly.pdbx_seq_one_letter_code
_entity_poly.pdbx_strand_id
1 'polypeptide(L)'
;MGKRQPANENLSILRCKRMIRPLISKIAALTDIYIKYPSKFDLDIESFDIVQRNHGKSLSFISPATSDDRLLYLKPYLSPELHQAYKEIFVIFKNIILAWSQTSSNSRIPKLSSLASYKLGKCITLGTKSSHYRLSKTALFDADTLPKYLQKYHDELSDDIDDWLTMEPESVMETHRTDLLYGYLIHLLVFNSRTIFYCLLPVLVHWLHEQKLYSLSRTLLYEFFLFSSVDIDQREVSELTTEVAQHDPSLPVFWLFHNIGYWRRLCELCKLTTMDASNKRFQSYDSIFIEILAKTDRLFLTDGIDLQHIYDTLQSNPQHPHNTFILTSILAQIISLFKKSLDSASTSSASLMVFRASLNDFTEFLRTWLSLSGDCVFNSFDGGNEDIFDAVENTVDYMLKHCIRAVRYLEGVSSKSRSVELVLEDFKNIHHRILAFQTNAQILHAYYLDKPELYDVNGAKITEVSRSLGTLMAHNCEYNEVIEFLVWFRDLENPQGYKLSKALFKHFFREDSVLGDMDIDHVAWELYDL
;
A
#
# COMPACT_ATOMS: atom_id res chain seq x y z
N MET A 1 -28.30 -51.71 19.54
CA MET A 1 -27.75 -50.84 20.62
C MET A 1 -26.61 -50.03 20.05
N GLY A 2 -26.90 -48.85 19.49
CA GLY A 2 -25.86 -47.92 19.02
C GLY A 2 -25.26 -47.20 20.21
N LYS A 3 -23.95 -47.31 20.41
CA LYS A 3 -23.21 -46.49 21.38
C LYS A 3 -23.41 -45.03 20.98
N ARG A 4 -24.13 -44.26 21.81
CA ARG A 4 -24.14 -42.79 21.74
C ARG A 4 -22.68 -42.35 21.85
N GLN A 5 -22.17 -41.70 20.81
CA GLN A 5 -20.99 -40.85 20.93
C GLN A 5 -21.25 -39.87 22.08
N PRO A 6 -20.26 -39.59 22.95
CA PRO A 6 -20.43 -38.57 23.98
C PRO A 6 -20.77 -37.25 23.27
N ALA A 7 -21.82 -36.58 23.74
CA ALA A 7 -22.20 -35.27 23.26
C ALA A 7 -20.98 -34.34 23.32
N ASN A 8 -20.63 -33.73 22.18
CA ASN A 8 -19.74 -32.58 22.16
C ASN A 8 -20.26 -31.59 23.22
N GLU A 9 -19.44 -31.25 24.22
CA GLU A 9 -19.73 -30.09 25.06
C GLU A 9 -19.59 -28.84 24.19
N ASN A 10 -20.68 -28.47 23.50
CA ASN A 10 -20.76 -27.23 22.76
C ASN A 10 -20.43 -26.08 23.73
N LEU A 11 -19.52 -25.18 23.33
CA LEU A 11 -19.14 -24.03 24.13
C LEU A 11 -20.40 -23.21 24.45
N SER A 12 -20.75 -23.15 25.74
CA SER A 12 -21.91 -22.37 26.18
C SER A 12 -21.61 -20.88 26.03
N ILE A 13 -22.63 -20.11 25.66
CA ILE A 13 -22.49 -18.66 25.46
C ILE A 13 -21.91 -17.97 26.71
N LEU A 14 -22.36 -18.40 27.89
CA LEU A 14 -21.87 -17.92 29.19
C LEU A 14 -20.38 -18.23 29.41
N ARG A 15 -19.89 -19.37 28.92
CA ARG A 15 -18.45 -19.70 28.94
C ARG A 15 -17.69 -18.83 27.94
N CYS A 16 -18.20 -18.61 26.72
CA CYS A 16 -17.59 -17.70 25.74
C CYS A 16 -17.40 -16.29 26.32
N LYS A 17 -18.46 -15.71 26.89
CA LYS A 17 -18.43 -14.37 27.48
C LYS A 17 -17.41 -14.22 28.59
N ARG A 18 -17.40 -15.16 29.54
CA ARG A 18 -16.45 -15.16 30.66
C ARG A 18 -15.00 -15.17 30.18
N MET A 19 -14.72 -15.80 29.05
CA MET A 19 -13.38 -15.90 28.48
C MET A 19 -12.93 -14.62 27.77
N ILE A 20 -13.84 -13.89 27.12
CA ILE A 20 -13.49 -12.67 26.36
C ILE A 20 -13.45 -11.41 27.25
N ARG A 21 -14.27 -11.34 28.31
CA ARG A 21 -14.34 -10.19 29.22
C ARG A 21 -12.98 -9.65 29.71
N PRO A 22 -12.01 -10.48 30.11
CA PRO A 22 -10.68 -9.99 30.49
C PRO A 22 -9.97 -9.23 29.36
N LEU A 23 -10.12 -9.68 28.11
CA LEU A 23 -9.53 -9.02 26.95
C LEU A 23 -10.18 -7.66 26.69
N ILE A 24 -11.52 -7.61 26.67
CA ILE A 24 -12.27 -6.34 26.50
C ILE A 24 -11.90 -5.34 27.59
N SER A 25 -11.83 -5.78 28.85
CA SER A 25 -11.42 -4.93 29.97
C SER A 25 -9.99 -4.39 29.81
N LYS A 26 -9.05 -5.21 29.33
CA LYS A 26 -7.68 -4.79 29.06
C LYS A 26 -7.58 -3.82 27.89
N ILE A 27 -8.35 -4.05 26.82
CA ILE A 27 -8.48 -3.11 25.71
C ILE A 27 -8.93 -1.76 26.25
N ALA A 28 -10.04 -1.72 26.98
CA ALA A 28 -10.59 -0.47 27.54
C ALA A 28 -9.60 0.27 28.45
N ALA A 29 -8.85 -0.46 29.29
CA ALA A 29 -7.82 0.13 30.13
C ALA A 29 -6.68 0.74 29.30
N LEU A 30 -6.21 0.04 28.27
CA LEU A 30 -5.17 0.55 27.37
C LEU A 30 -5.65 1.71 26.51
N THR A 31 -6.90 1.68 26.04
CA THR A 31 -7.53 2.81 25.34
C THR A 31 -7.55 4.06 26.22
N ASP A 32 -7.91 3.93 27.50
CA ASP A 32 -7.90 5.04 28.47
C ASP A 32 -6.49 5.61 28.69
N ILE A 33 -5.47 4.74 28.79
CA ILE A 33 -4.07 5.16 28.91
C ILE A 33 -3.60 5.85 27.64
N TYR A 34 -3.91 5.29 26.47
CA TYR A 34 -3.53 5.85 25.18
C TYR A 34 -4.10 7.26 24.98
N ILE A 35 -5.38 7.47 25.29
CA ILE A 35 -6.01 8.81 25.20
C ILE A 35 -5.30 9.83 26.10
N LYS A 36 -4.83 9.41 27.28
CA LYS A 36 -4.15 10.28 28.25
C LYS A 36 -2.66 10.49 27.94
N TYR A 37 -2.00 9.47 27.39
CA TYR A 37 -0.54 9.41 27.22
C TYR A 37 -0.18 8.68 25.91
N PRO A 38 -0.49 9.26 24.72
CA PRO A 38 -0.32 8.59 23.44
C PRO A 38 1.15 8.21 23.18
N SER A 39 2.11 9.04 23.58
CA SER A 39 3.54 8.78 23.40
C SER A 39 4.08 7.54 24.11
N LYS A 40 3.35 6.98 25.08
CA LYS A 40 3.73 5.68 25.71
C LYS A 40 3.56 4.49 24.77
N PHE A 41 2.84 4.68 23.67
CA PHE A 41 2.59 3.68 22.64
C PHE A 41 3.52 3.83 21.44
N ASP A 42 4.37 4.86 21.44
CA ASP A 42 5.40 5.04 20.43
C ASP A 42 6.49 4.01 20.60
N LEU A 43 6.91 3.44 19.48
CA LEU A 43 8.10 2.62 19.42
C LEU A 43 9.31 3.54 19.49
N ASP A 44 10.29 3.22 20.33
CA ASP A 44 11.56 3.95 20.38
C ASP A 44 12.41 3.63 19.15
N ILE A 45 12.22 4.41 18.07
CA ILE A 45 12.89 4.27 16.77
C ILE A 45 14.38 4.66 16.87
N GLU A 46 14.75 5.63 17.70
CA GLU A 46 16.15 6.06 17.85
C GLU A 46 17.03 4.95 18.44
N SER A 47 16.49 4.23 19.43
CA SER A 47 17.13 3.02 19.96
C SER A 47 17.25 1.90 18.93
N PHE A 48 16.43 1.90 17.87
CA PHE A 48 16.47 0.93 16.79
C PHE A 48 17.63 1.17 15.82
N ASP A 49 17.86 2.43 15.42
CA ASP A 49 18.94 2.83 14.51
C ASP A 49 20.34 2.59 15.09
N ILE A 50 20.49 2.79 16.41
CA ILE A 50 21.74 2.51 17.14
C ILE A 50 22.05 1.00 17.14
N VAL A 51 21.02 0.14 17.16
CA VAL A 51 21.16 -1.32 17.16
C VAL A 51 21.48 -1.86 15.77
N GLN A 52 20.89 -1.29 14.71
CA GLN A 52 21.21 -1.69 13.32
C GLN A 52 22.67 -1.43 12.94
N ARG A 53 23.22 -0.27 13.33
CA ARG A 53 24.60 0.12 12.95
C ARG A 53 25.69 -0.68 13.66
N ASN A 54 25.38 -1.31 14.81
CA ASN A 54 26.43 -1.82 15.70
C ASN A 54 26.56 -3.35 15.79
N HIS A 55 25.52 -4.17 15.57
CA HIS A 55 25.64 -5.62 15.81
C HIS A 55 24.73 -6.52 14.95
N GLY A 56 25.23 -7.69 14.56
CA GLY A 56 24.47 -8.81 13.97
C GLY A 56 23.37 -9.43 14.87
N LYS A 57 22.91 -8.72 15.90
CA LYS A 57 21.74 -9.02 16.74
C LYS A 57 20.41 -8.69 16.04
N SER A 58 20.44 -8.03 14.88
CA SER A 58 19.25 -7.71 14.09
C SER A 58 18.51 -8.97 13.60
N LEU A 59 19.23 -10.06 13.30
CA LEU A 59 18.63 -11.31 12.81
C LEU A 59 17.65 -11.95 13.82
N SER A 60 17.93 -11.89 15.11
CA SER A 60 17.04 -12.49 16.13
C SER A 60 15.74 -11.71 16.29
N PHE A 61 15.75 -10.38 16.11
CA PHE A 61 14.54 -9.57 16.13
C PHE A 61 13.69 -9.79 14.87
N ILE A 62 14.34 -9.87 13.71
CA ILE A 62 13.68 -10.06 12.40
C ILE A 62 13.10 -11.48 12.29
N SER A 63 13.84 -12.49 12.76
CA SER A 63 13.47 -13.90 12.67
C SER A 63 13.59 -14.60 14.04
N PRO A 64 12.73 -14.26 15.01
CA PRO A 64 12.70 -14.90 16.32
C PRO A 64 12.27 -16.36 16.18
N ALA A 65 12.85 -17.23 17.02
CA ALA A 65 12.56 -18.66 16.99
C ALA A 65 11.16 -18.98 17.52
N THR A 66 10.69 -18.22 18.52
CA THR A 66 9.37 -18.40 19.13
C THR A 66 8.57 -17.12 19.24
N SER A 67 7.26 -17.25 19.48
CA SER A 67 6.36 -16.14 19.77
C SER A 67 6.72 -15.44 21.08
N ASP A 68 7.12 -16.18 22.12
CA ASP A 68 7.60 -15.62 23.39
C ASP A 68 8.92 -14.82 23.19
N ASP A 69 9.84 -15.31 22.34
CA ASP A 69 11.05 -14.55 21.96
C ASP A 69 10.71 -13.27 21.19
N ARG A 70 9.74 -13.34 20.27
CA ARG A 70 9.27 -12.16 19.51
C ARG A 70 8.77 -11.07 20.46
N LEU A 71 8.02 -11.44 21.51
CA LEU A 71 7.58 -10.49 22.53
C LEU A 71 8.73 -10.00 23.43
N LEU A 72 9.70 -10.86 23.72
CA LEU A 72 10.87 -10.48 24.51
C LEU A 72 11.73 -9.45 23.78
N TYR A 73 11.96 -9.63 22.48
CA TYR A 73 12.79 -8.72 21.69
C TYR A 73 12.14 -7.36 21.41
N LEU A 74 10.83 -7.22 21.60
CA LEU A 74 10.14 -5.92 21.58
C LEU A 74 10.40 -5.09 22.86
N LYS A 75 10.79 -5.73 23.96
CA LYS A 75 10.97 -5.07 25.28
C LYS A 75 11.84 -3.80 25.24
N PRO A 76 12.97 -3.75 24.53
CA PRO A 76 13.84 -2.57 24.52
C PRO A 76 13.20 -1.34 23.85
N TYR A 77 12.18 -1.54 23.02
CA TYR A 77 11.61 -0.50 22.15
C TYR A 77 10.23 -0.03 22.61
N LEU A 78 9.65 -0.67 23.63
CA LEU A 78 8.33 -0.36 24.17
C LEU A 78 8.46 0.24 25.57
N SER A 79 7.48 1.06 25.96
CA SER A 79 7.35 1.46 27.36
C SER A 79 7.18 0.24 28.28
N PRO A 80 7.73 0.26 29.51
CA PRO A 80 7.62 -0.86 30.45
C PRO A 80 6.17 -1.27 30.74
N GLU A 81 5.28 -0.29 30.82
CA GLU A 81 3.85 -0.50 31.06
C GLU A 81 3.17 -1.20 29.88
N LEU A 82 3.48 -0.79 28.65
CA LEU A 82 2.94 -1.40 27.45
C LEU A 82 3.45 -2.83 27.28
N HIS A 83 4.75 -3.08 27.52
CA HIS A 83 5.32 -4.42 27.47
C HIS A 83 4.67 -5.38 28.46
N GLN A 84 4.41 -4.91 29.68
CA GLN A 84 3.73 -5.70 30.70
C GLN A 84 2.29 -6.00 30.31
N ALA A 85 1.56 -5.01 29.78
CA ALA A 85 0.20 -5.22 29.29
C ALA A 85 0.16 -6.24 28.13
N TYR A 86 1.13 -6.18 27.22
CA TYR A 86 1.25 -7.14 26.12
C TYR A 86 1.46 -8.58 26.61
N LYS A 87 2.28 -8.79 27.65
CA LYS A 87 2.42 -10.12 28.26
C LYS A 87 1.11 -10.65 28.82
N GLU A 88 0.37 -9.82 29.53
CA GLU A 88 -0.91 -10.20 30.13
C GLU A 88 -1.94 -10.54 29.04
N ILE A 89 -2.03 -9.70 28.01
CA ILE A 89 -2.93 -9.92 26.87
C ILE A 89 -2.53 -11.17 26.10
N PHE A 90 -1.24 -11.44 25.94
CA PHE A 90 -0.78 -12.66 25.30
C PHE A 90 -1.24 -13.90 26.06
N VAL A 91 -1.14 -13.90 27.40
CA VAL A 91 -1.66 -14.99 28.24
C VAL A 91 -3.18 -15.13 28.12
N ILE A 92 -3.92 -14.02 28.17
CA ILE A 92 -5.39 -14.03 27.98
C ILE A 92 -5.76 -14.64 26.64
N PHE A 93 -5.09 -14.21 25.56
CA PHE A 93 -5.30 -14.74 24.21
C PHE A 93 -5.02 -16.24 24.12
N LYS A 94 -3.88 -16.71 24.65
CA LYS A 94 -3.54 -18.15 24.69
C LYS A 94 -4.67 -18.95 25.36
N ASN A 95 -5.17 -18.47 26.50
CA ASN A 95 -6.24 -19.13 27.24
C ASN A 95 -7.57 -19.18 26.48
N ILE A 96 -7.94 -18.09 25.79
CA ILE A 96 -9.13 -18.01 24.95
C ILE A 96 -9.06 -19.07 23.84
N ILE A 97 -7.98 -19.04 23.05
CA ILE A 97 -7.82 -19.94 21.90
C ILE A 97 -7.77 -21.41 22.33
N LEU A 98 -7.02 -21.74 23.39
CA LEU A 98 -6.90 -23.12 23.86
C LEU A 98 -8.25 -23.69 24.30
N ALA A 99 -9.11 -22.90 24.95
CA ALA A 99 -10.42 -23.39 25.35
C ALA A 99 -11.39 -23.57 24.17
N TRP A 100 -11.25 -22.78 23.10
CA TRP A 100 -12.10 -22.86 21.92
C TRP A 100 -11.62 -23.91 20.90
N SER A 101 -10.32 -24.23 20.91
CA SER A 101 -9.67 -25.13 19.93
C SER A 101 -9.97 -26.62 20.09
N GLN A 102 -10.91 -27.02 20.96
CA GLN A 102 -11.12 -28.41 21.34
C GLN A 102 -11.67 -29.32 20.21
N THR A 103 -12.01 -28.80 19.03
CA THR A 103 -12.74 -29.57 17.99
C THR A 103 -12.39 -29.32 16.51
N SER A 104 -11.39 -28.51 16.15
CA SER A 104 -11.15 -28.20 14.73
C SER A 104 -10.16 -29.13 14.01
N SER A 105 -10.56 -29.61 12.83
CA SER A 105 -9.71 -30.35 11.89
C SER A 105 -8.62 -29.43 11.33
N ASN A 106 -7.35 -29.84 11.43
CA ASN A 106 -6.16 -29.13 10.92
C ASN A 106 -6.10 -29.09 9.38
N SER A 107 -7.05 -28.44 8.71
CA SER A 107 -6.93 -28.15 7.28
C SER A 107 -6.11 -26.87 7.07
N ARG A 108 -5.10 -26.94 6.20
CA ARG A 108 -4.26 -25.77 5.84
C ARG A 108 -5.03 -24.72 5.05
N ILE A 109 -6.13 -25.11 4.41
CA ILE A 109 -6.98 -24.23 3.62
C ILE A 109 -8.30 -24.05 4.38
N PRO A 110 -8.72 -22.81 4.67
CA PRO A 110 -10.01 -22.54 5.29
C PRO A 110 -11.15 -22.92 4.34
N LYS A 111 -12.24 -23.48 4.89
CA LYS A 111 -13.48 -23.65 4.14
C LYS A 111 -14.12 -22.29 3.91
N LEU A 112 -14.83 -22.12 2.79
CA LEU A 112 -15.59 -20.90 2.51
C LEU A 112 -16.57 -20.57 3.65
N SER A 113 -17.20 -21.60 4.23
CA SER A 113 -18.08 -21.44 5.40
C SER A 113 -17.37 -20.80 6.59
N SER A 114 -16.13 -21.20 6.89
CA SER A 114 -15.35 -20.64 7.99
C SER A 114 -14.93 -19.19 7.69
N LEU A 115 -14.57 -18.88 6.45
CA LEU A 115 -14.28 -17.50 6.04
C LEU A 115 -15.52 -16.60 6.15
N ALA A 116 -16.69 -17.10 5.73
CA ALA A 116 -17.96 -16.40 5.90
C ALA A 116 -18.29 -16.18 7.38
N SER A 117 -18.06 -17.18 8.24
CA SER A 117 -18.22 -17.04 9.69
C SER A 117 -17.25 -16.01 10.29
N TYR A 118 -15.99 -15.96 9.83
CA TYR A 118 -15.06 -14.93 10.28
C TYR A 118 -15.53 -13.53 9.90
N LYS A 119 -16.08 -13.36 8.69
CA LYS A 119 -16.68 -12.08 8.25
C LYS A 119 -17.94 -11.73 9.03
N LEU A 120 -18.81 -12.69 9.35
CA LEU A 120 -19.94 -12.45 10.26
C LEU A 120 -19.48 -12.02 11.65
N GLY A 121 -18.34 -12.56 12.13
CA GLY A 121 -17.70 -12.08 13.36
C GLY A 121 -17.31 -10.60 13.34
N LYS A 122 -16.98 -10.03 12.17
CA LYS A 122 -16.82 -8.56 11.98
C LYS A 122 -18.11 -7.84 12.36
N CYS A 123 -19.25 -8.29 11.83
CA CYS A 123 -20.57 -7.71 12.11
C CYS A 123 -20.93 -7.81 13.59
N ILE A 124 -20.62 -8.93 14.27
CA ILE A 124 -20.81 -9.06 15.73
C ILE A 124 -19.98 -7.99 16.48
N THR A 125 -18.74 -7.77 16.05
CA THR A 125 -17.84 -6.79 16.67
C THR A 125 -18.39 -5.36 16.51
N LEU A 126 -18.90 -5.03 15.33
CA LEU A 126 -19.52 -3.74 15.04
C LEU A 126 -20.88 -3.56 15.72
N GLY A 127 -21.63 -4.66 15.87
CA GLY A 127 -23.00 -4.68 16.38
C GLY A 127 -23.12 -4.68 17.90
N THR A 128 -22.02 -4.54 18.65
CA THR A 128 -22.01 -4.72 20.12
C THR A 128 -21.39 -3.55 20.87
N LYS A 129 -22.14 -2.98 21.82
CA LYS A 129 -21.68 -1.87 22.67
C LYS A 129 -20.42 -2.22 23.46
N SER A 130 -20.29 -3.48 23.89
CA SER A 130 -19.13 -3.99 24.65
C SER A 130 -17.81 -3.91 23.88
N SER A 131 -17.86 -3.87 22.54
CA SER A 131 -16.69 -3.73 21.66
C SER A 131 -16.22 -2.28 21.54
N HIS A 132 -17.08 -1.30 21.87
CA HIS A 132 -16.80 0.12 21.76
C HIS A 132 -16.58 0.76 23.13
N TYR A 133 -15.35 1.20 23.40
CA TYR A 133 -14.93 1.76 24.68
C TYR A 133 -15.87 2.86 25.23
N ARG A 134 -16.33 3.80 24.38
CA ARG A 134 -17.23 4.89 24.79
C ARG A 134 -18.61 4.40 25.18
N LEU A 135 -19.21 3.56 24.34
CA LEU A 135 -20.54 3.00 24.58
C LEU A 135 -20.55 2.05 25.78
N SER A 136 -19.47 1.30 25.98
CA SER A 136 -19.27 0.46 27.16
C SER A 136 -19.13 1.30 28.45
N LYS A 137 -18.40 2.42 28.42
CA LYS A 137 -18.33 3.35 29.57
C LYS A 137 -19.69 4.00 29.86
N THR A 138 -20.48 4.34 28.84
CA THR A 138 -21.81 4.94 29.04
C THR A 138 -22.89 3.95 29.39
N ALA A 139 -22.72 2.64 29.18
CA ALA A 139 -23.61 1.63 29.76
C ALA A 139 -23.65 1.69 31.31
N LEU A 140 -22.71 2.43 31.93
CA LEU A 140 -22.65 2.68 33.37
C LEU A 140 -23.26 4.04 33.80
N PHE A 141 -23.75 4.89 32.87
CA PHE A 141 -24.27 6.24 33.12
C PHE A 141 -25.50 6.58 32.23
N ASP A 142 -26.21 7.70 32.50
CA ASP A 142 -27.40 8.10 31.73
C ASP A 142 -27.11 8.34 30.24
N ALA A 143 -27.93 7.76 29.35
CA ALA A 143 -27.83 7.89 27.89
C ALA A 143 -27.92 9.36 27.40
N ASP A 144 -28.55 10.24 28.19
CA ASP A 144 -28.66 11.67 27.92
C ASP A 144 -27.32 12.42 28.03
N THR A 145 -26.28 11.79 28.61
CA THR A 145 -24.93 12.37 28.72
C THR A 145 -24.06 12.13 27.49
N LEU A 146 -24.52 11.29 26.55
CA LEU A 146 -23.81 11.03 25.30
C LEU A 146 -23.89 12.22 24.34
N PRO A 147 -22.81 12.51 23.59
CA PRO A 147 -22.91 13.40 22.44
C PRO A 147 -24.02 12.94 21.49
N LYS A 148 -24.81 13.87 20.94
CA LYS A 148 -25.97 13.58 20.08
C LYS A 148 -25.67 12.63 18.90
N TYR A 149 -24.45 12.70 18.35
CA TYR A 149 -24.03 11.82 17.26
C TYR A 149 -23.82 10.36 17.69
N LEU A 150 -23.59 10.09 19.00
CA LEU A 150 -23.41 8.75 19.55
C LEU A 150 -24.70 8.12 20.11
N GLN A 151 -25.73 8.93 20.38
CA GLN A 151 -27.00 8.44 20.92
C GLN A 151 -27.70 7.45 19.98
N LYS A 152 -27.63 7.69 18.66
CA LYS A 152 -28.16 6.76 17.65
C LYS A 152 -27.62 5.33 17.83
N TYR A 153 -26.32 5.19 18.07
CA TYR A 153 -25.67 3.88 18.26
C TYR A 153 -26.00 3.24 19.62
N HIS A 154 -26.41 4.02 20.62
CA HIS A 154 -26.85 3.46 21.90
C HIS A 154 -28.15 2.68 21.77
N ASP A 155 -29.06 3.11 20.90
CA ASP A 155 -30.35 2.45 20.72
C ASP A 155 -30.30 1.31 19.68
N GLU A 156 -29.40 1.40 18.71
CA GLU A 156 -29.30 0.43 17.60
C GLU A 156 -28.43 -0.79 17.89
N LEU A 157 -27.42 -0.67 18.76
CA LEU A 157 -26.46 -1.75 19.02
C LEU A 157 -26.92 -2.69 20.14
N SER A 158 -26.61 -3.99 20.02
CA SER A 158 -26.79 -4.95 21.11
C SER A 158 -25.84 -4.64 22.26
N ASP A 159 -26.29 -4.89 23.50
CA ASP A 159 -25.44 -4.67 24.68
C ASP A 159 -24.22 -5.61 24.69
N ASP A 160 -24.38 -6.84 24.17
CA ASP A 160 -23.34 -7.88 24.19
C ASP A 160 -23.56 -8.91 23.06
N ILE A 161 -22.67 -9.90 22.95
CA ILE A 161 -22.67 -10.91 21.87
C ILE A 161 -23.80 -11.95 21.93
N ASP A 162 -24.68 -11.92 22.95
CA ASP A 162 -25.70 -12.98 23.15
C ASP A 162 -26.67 -13.05 21.97
N ASP A 163 -27.25 -11.91 21.61
CA ASP A 163 -28.28 -11.81 20.58
C ASP A 163 -27.80 -12.38 19.24
N TRP A 164 -26.51 -12.14 18.93
CA TRP A 164 -25.86 -12.67 17.75
C TRP A 164 -25.66 -14.18 17.79
N LEU A 165 -25.34 -14.76 18.94
CA LEU A 165 -25.09 -16.19 19.08
C LEU A 165 -26.38 -17.02 19.17
N THR A 166 -27.52 -16.38 19.40
CA THR A 166 -28.86 -16.99 19.44
C THR A 166 -29.71 -16.66 18.21
N MET A 167 -29.12 -16.08 17.16
CA MET A 167 -29.84 -15.68 15.95
C MET A 167 -30.33 -16.89 15.14
N GLU A 168 -31.51 -16.78 14.52
CA GLU A 168 -32.03 -17.83 13.63
C GLU A 168 -31.33 -17.79 12.24
N PRO A 169 -31.05 -18.95 11.61
CA PRO A 169 -31.34 -20.31 12.07
C PRO A 169 -30.30 -20.86 13.05
N GLU A 170 -30.77 -21.33 14.21
CA GLU A 170 -29.95 -21.85 15.31
C GLU A 170 -29.01 -22.99 14.86
N SER A 171 -29.49 -23.86 13.96
CA SER A 171 -28.71 -24.97 13.40
C SER A 171 -27.41 -24.54 12.71
N VAL A 172 -27.42 -23.37 12.06
CA VAL A 172 -26.23 -22.79 11.40
C VAL A 172 -25.32 -22.14 12.44
N MET A 173 -25.90 -21.41 13.39
CA MET A 173 -25.16 -20.69 14.44
C MET A 173 -24.47 -21.65 15.42
N GLU A 174 -25.10 -22.77 15.77
CA GLU A 174 -24.48 -23.82 16.59
C GLU A 174 -23.30 -24.48 15.86
N THR A 175 -23.48 -24.81 14.58
CA THR A 175 -22.48 -25.53 13.78
C THR A 175 -21.21 -24.70 13.56
N HIS A 176 -21.36 -23.38 13.37
CA HIS A 176 -20.26 -22.46 13.10
C HIS A 176 -19.88 -21.57 14.28
N ARG A 177 -20.40 -21.85 15.48
CA ARG A 177 -20.22 -21.01 16.68
C ARG A 177 -18.77 -20.65 16.96
N THR A 178 -17.88 -21.64 16.90
CA THR A 178 -16.45 -21.45 17.17
C THR A 178 -15.79 -20.54 16.12
N ASP A 179 -16.12 -20.73 14.83
CA ASP A 179 -15.59 -19.89 13.76
C ASP A 179 -16.12 -18.45 13.89
N LEU A 180 -17.39 -18.25 14.23
CA LEU A 180 -17.96 -16.92 14.50
C LEU A 180 -17.24 -16.21 15.66
N LEU A 181 -16.95 -16.94 16.75
CA LEU A 181 -16.22 -16.41 17.90
C LEU A 181 -14.77 -16.07 17.57
N TYR A 182 -14.11 -16.88 16.73
CA TYR A 182 -12.79 -16.53 16.21
C TYR A 182 -12.85 -15.27 15.34
N GLY A 183 -13.87 -15.14 14.49
CA GLY A 183 -14.13 -13.92 13.73
C GLY A 183 -14.28 -12.68 14.61
N TYR A 184 -15.10 -12.78 15.67
CA TYR A 184 -15.29 -11.72 16.65
C TYR A 184 -13.97 -11.34 17.35
N LEU A 185 -13.20 -12.34 17.81
CA LEU A 185 -11.91 -12.11 18.45
C LEU A 185 -10.89 -11.45 17.52
N ILE A 186 -10.80 -11.90 16.26
CA ILE A 186 -9.91 -11.31 15.25
C ILE A 186 -10.23 -9.84 15.06
N HIS A 187 -11.50 -9.50 14.82
CA HIS A 187 -11.89 -8.13 14.52
C HIS A 187 -11.79 -7.23 15.76
N LEU A 188 -12.05 -7.75 16.97
CA LEU A 188 -11.80 -7.02 18.22
C LEU A 188 -10.32 -6.60 18.35
N LEU A 189 -9.39 -7.49 17.98
CA LEU A 189 -7.96 -7.19 18.00
C LEU A 189 -7.56 -6.25 16.86
N VAL A 190 -8.07 -6.48 15.64
CA VAL A 190 -7.72 -5.72 14.45
C VAL A 190 -8.24 -4.28 14.52
N PHE A 191 -9.45 -4.04 15.05
CA PHE A 191 -9.99 -2.70 15.23
C PHE A 191 -9.17 -1.84 16.21
N ASN A 192 -8.50 -2.49 17.16
CA ASN A 192 -7.60 -1.84 18.12
C ASN A 192 -6.12 -1.94 17.71
N SER A 193 -5.83 -2.38 16.48
CA SER A 193 -4.46 -2.63 16.01
C SER A 193 -3.63 -1.36 15.95
N ARG A 194 -4.11 -0.30 15.31
CA ARG A 194 -3.33 0.93 15.08
C ARG A 194 -2.86 1.63 16.35
N THR A 195 -3.67 1.55 17.40
CA THR A 195 -3.49 2.34 18.63
C THR A 195 -2.86 1.52 19.75
N ILE A 196 -3.29 0.25 19.91
CA ILE A 196 -2.92 -0.57 21.06
C ILE A 196 -2.11 -1.79 20.64
N PHE A 197 -2.50 -2.50 19.58
CA PHE A 197 -2.00 -3.85 19.31
C PHE A 197 -1.00 -3.99 18.17
N TYR A 198 -0.53 -2.89 17.58
CA TYR A 198 0.25 -2.92 16.34
C TYR A 198 1.47 -3.84 16.43
N CYS A 199 2.26 -3.70 17.50
CA CYS A 199 3.44 -4.53 17.74
C CYS A 199 3.11 -5.90 18.36
N LEU A 200 1.93 -6.07 18.97
CA LEU A 200 1.53 -7.33 19.62
C LEU A 200 0.94 -8.33 18.62
N LEU A 201 0.19 -7.88 17.61
CA LEU A 201 -0.45 -8.76 16.63
C LEU A 201 0.52 -9.74 15.94
N PRO A 202 1.74 -9.34 15.53
CA PRO A 202 2.74 -10.26 15.01
C PRO A 202 3.11 -11.41 15.97
N VAL A 203 3.11 -11.15 17.28
CA VAL A 203 3.33 -12.17 18.32
C VAL A 203 2.18 -13.16 18.35
N LEU A 204 0.94 -12.67 18.33
CA LEU A 204 -0.26 -13.52 18.35
C LEU A 204 -0.32 -14.41 17.10
N VAL A 205 -0.03 -13.83 15.93
CA VAL A 205 0.05 -14.55 14.65
C VAL A 205 1.12 -15.65 14.70
N HIS A 206 2.32 -15.33 15.20
CA HIS A 206 3.40 -16.31 15.35
C HIS A 206 2.98 -17.45 16.26
N TRP A 207 2.35 -17.16 17.40
CA TRP A 207 1.91 -18.20 18.32
C TRP A 207 0.82 -19.10 17.73
N LEU A 208 -0.17 -18.53 17.03
CA LEU A 208 -1.18 -19.32 16.32
C LEU A 208 -0.55 -20.27 15.31
N HIS A 209 0.50 -19.83 14.62
CA HIS A 209 1.26 -20.67 13.70
C HIS A 209 1.99 -21.82 14.43
N GLU A 210 2.62 -21.55 15.57
CA GLU A 210 3.24 -22.58 16.43
C GLU A 210 2.23 -23.64 16.89
N GLN A 211 1.00 -23.21 17.22
CA GLN A 211 -0.10 -24.10 17.59
C GLN A 211 -0.72 -24.84 16.38
N LYS A 212 -0.18 -24.66 15.18
CA LYS A 212 -0.67 -25.25 13.91
C LYS A 212 -2.09 -24.80 13.52
N LEU A 213 -2.56 -23.67 14.06
CA LEU A 213 -3.83 -23.04 13.70
C LEU A 213 -3.64 -22.16 12.46
N TYR A 214 -3.17 -22.77 11.36
CA TYR A 214 -2.69 -22.05 10.17
C TYR A 214 -3.76 -21.19 9.48
N SER A 215 -5.01 -21.66 9.46
CA SER A 215 -6.11 -20.86 8.91
C SER A 215 -6.31 -19.59 9.73
N LEU A 216 -6.38 -19.72 11.06
CA LEU A 216 -6.62 -18.59 11.95
C LEU A 216 -5.45 -17.60 11.95
N SER A 217 -4.21 -18.11 11.93
CA SER A 217 -3.01 -17.26 11.85
C SER A 217 -2.99 -16.44 10.55
N ARG A 218 -3.33 -17.07 9.42
CA ARG A 218 -3.37 -16.39 8.11
C ARG A 218 -4.49 -15.36 8.04
N THR A 219 -5.69 -15.71 8.52
CA THR A 219 -6.81 -14.77 8.58
C THR A 219 -6.48 -13.56 9.46
N LEU A 220 -5.94 -13.77 10.66
CA LEU A 220 -5.57 -12.67 11.55
C LEU A 220 -4.52 -11.75 10.91
N LEU A 221 -3.49 -12.33 10.27
CA LEU A 221 -2.43 -11.55 9.62
C LEU A 221 -2.97 -10.76 8.42
N TYR A 222 -3.85 -11.36 7.63
CA TYR A 222 -4.48 -10.71 6.47
C TYR A 222 -5.42 -9.57 6.89
N GLU A 223 -6.31 -9.80 7.86
CA GLU A 223 -7.19 -8.74 8.38
C GLU A 223 -6.39 -7.62 9.06
N PHE A 224 -5.28 -7.93 9.76
CA PHE A 224 -4.38 -6.93 10.32
C PHE A 224 -3.77 -6.02 9.25
N PHE A 225 -3.24 -6.60 8.17
CA PHE A 225 -2.61 -5.82 7.10
C PHE A 225 -3.61 -4.99 6.30
N LEU A 226 -4.80 -5.52 6.04
CA LEU A 226 -5.82 -4.83 5.25
C LEU A 226 -6.65 -3.81 6.03
N PHE A 227 -6.44 -3.70 7.34
CA PHE A 227 -7.25 -2.81 8.16
C PHE A 227 -7.02 -1.33 7.82
N SER A 228 -7.99 -0.76 7.10
CA SER A 228 -8.04 0.65 6.72
C SER A 228 -9.08 1.41 7.55
N SER A 229 -8.67 2.52 8.18
CA SER A 229 -9.56 3.41 8.95
C SER A 229 -10.62 4.13 8.11
N VAL A 230 -10.62 3.94 6.78
CA VAL A 230 -11.43 4.68 5.81
C VAL A 230 -12.46 3.79 5.11
N ASP A 231 -12.52 2.48 5.45
CA ASP A 231 -13.57 1.57 4.96
C ASP A 231 -14.96 2.13 5.32
N ILE A 232 -15.88 2.20 4.35
CA ILE A 232 -17.21 2.82 4.50
C ILE A 232 -18.01 2.10 5.58
N ASP A 233 -17.88 0.77 5.65
CA ASP A 233 -18.46 -0.08 6.70
C ASP A 233 -17.84 0.16 8.09
N GLN A 234 -16.73 0.90 8.14
CA GLN A 234 -15.97 1.22 9.34
C GLN A 234 -15.98 2.72 9.65
N ARG A 235 -16.72 3.53 8.88
CA ARG A 235 -16.96 4.94 9.21
C ARG A 235 -17.60 5.06 10.59
N GLU A 236 -18.53 4.17 10.91
CA GLU A 236 -19.17 4.06 12.23
C GLU A 236 -18.16 3.69 13.33
N VAL A 237 -17.20 2.79 13.04
CA VAL A 237 -16.07 2.50 13.94
C VAL A 237 -15.23 3.74 14.17
N SER A 238 -14.86 4.45 13.09
CA SER A 238 -14.08 5.68 13.16
C SER A 238 -14.78 6.75 13.98
N GLU A 239 -16.10 6.91 13.82
CA GLU A 239 -16.93 7.84 14.60
C GLU A 239 -16.95 7.46 16.09
N LEU A 240 -16.97 6.16 16.39
CA LEU A 240 -16.93 5.62 17.75
C LEU A 240 -15.52 5.67 18.38
N THR A 241 -14.46 5.84 17.59
CA THR A 241 -13.06 5.86 18.04
C THR A 241 -12.30 7.15 17.69
N THR A 242 -12.97 8.20 17.19
CA THR A 242 -12.38 9.37 16.51
C THR A 242 -11.39 10.20 17.35
N GLU A 243 -11.59 10.31 18.67
CA GLU A 243 -10.63 11.02 19.55
C GLU A 243 -9.31 10.25 19.76
N VAL A 244 -9.25 8.98 19.38
CA VAL A 244 -8.07 8.12 19.49
C VAL A 244 -7.13 8.30 18.27
N ALA A 245 -7.59 8.95 17.20
CA ALA A 245 -6.91 8.99 15.91
C ALA A 245 -5.95 10.19 15.68
N GLN A 246 -5.71 11.03 16.69
CA GLN A 246 -4.82 12.21 16.50
C GLN A 246 -3.34 11.84 16.33
N HIS A 247 -2.93 10.64 16.76
CA HIS A 247 -1.54 10.19 16.76
C HIS A 247 -1.46 8.71 16.37
N ASP A 248 -1.25 8.36 15.11
CA ASP A 248 -1.19 6.96 14.67
C ASP A 248 0.26 6.43 14.66
N PRO A 249 0.70 5.62 15.64
CA PRO A 249 2.07 5.10 15.69
C PRO A 249 2.32 3.99 14.67
N SER A 250 1.28 3.48 13.99
CA SER A 250 1.40 2.30 13.13
C SER A 250 2.20 2.56 11.85
N LEU A 251 2.07 3.74 11.24
CA LEU A 251 2.68 4.04 9.94
C LEU A 251 4.22 4.12 10.02
N PRO A 252 4.85 4.85 10.96
CA PRO A 252 6.30 4.83 11.10
C PRO A 252 6.85 3.43 11.41
N VAL A 253 6.15 2.66 12.25
CA VAL A 253 6.55 1.29 12.61
C VAL A 253 6.41 0.34 11.42
N PHE A 254 5.38 0.51 10.59
CA PHE A 254 5.20 -0.27 9.37
C PHE A 254 6.44 -0.17 8.47
N TRP A 255 6.84 1.05 8.15
CA TRP A 255 7.99 1.31 7.26
C TRP A 255 9.30 0.86 7.89
N LEU A 256 9.49 1.08 9.19
CA LEU A 256 10.66 0.56 9.90
C LEU A 256 10.78 -0.96 9.77
N PHE A 257 9.69 -1.69 10.01
CA PHE A 257 9.65 -3.15 9.93
C PHE A 257 9.72 -3.67 8.49
N HIS A 258 9.22 -2.90 7.53
CA HIS A 258 9.36 -3.18 6.10
C HIS A 258 10.83 -3.09 5.67
N ASN A 259 11.51 -1.98 5.99
CA ASN A 259 12.89 -1.70 5.58
C ASN A 259 13.89 -2.73 6.10
N ILE A 260 13.65 -3.30 7.30
CA ILE A 260 14.50 -4.37 7.85
C ILE A 260 14.08 -5.78 7.42
N GLY A 261 13.02 -5.93 6.63
CA GLY A 261 12.50 -7.22 6.18
C GLY A 261 11.77 -8.03 7.26
N TYR A 262 11.35 -7.42 8.37
CA TYR A 262 10.59 -8.09 9.44
C TYR A 262 9.26 -8.63 8.91
N TRP A 263 8.53 -7.82 8.14
CA TRP A 263 7.25 -8.24 7.56
C TRP A 263 7.43 -9.38 6.56
N ARG A 264 8.44 -9.28 5.68
CA ARG A 264 8.77 -10.33 4.72
C ARG A 264 9.02 -11.67 5.44
N ARG A 265 9.84 -11.69 6.49
CA ARG A 265 10.09 -12.90 7.29
C ARG A 265 8.85 -13.45 8.01
N LEU A 266 7.99 -12.57 8.53
CA LEU A 266 6.74 -13.00 9.17
C LEU A 266 5.79 -13.65 8.16
N CYS A 267 5.67 -13.09 6.96
CA CYS A 267 4.84 -13.63 5.88
C CYS A 267 5.39 -14.98 5.38
N GLU A 268 6.71 -15.10 5.21
CA GLU A 268 7.40 -16.35 4.88
C GLU A 268 7.13 -17.44 5.93
N LEU A 269 7.28 -17.12 7.21
CA LEU A 269 7.00 -18.02 8.33
C LEU A 269 5.55 -18.53 8.29
N CYS A 270 4.60 -17.62 8.08
CA CYS A 270 3.18 -17.96 8.00
C CYS A 270 2.78 -18.70 6.72
N LYS A 271 3.72 -18.86 5.78
CA LYS A 271 3.50 -19.43 4.44
C LYS A 271 2.28 -18.79 3.78
N LEU A 272 2.15 -17.48 3.88
CA LEU A 272 1.10 -16.78 3.14
C LEU A 272 1.36 -16.98 1.65
N THR A 273 0.42 -17.62 0.98
CA THR A 273 0.41 -17.77 -0.48
C THR A 273 -0.72 -16.89 -0.98
N THR A 274 -0.41 -15.95 -1.86
CA THR A 274 -1.44 -15.24 -2.63
C THR A 274 -2.07 -16.18 -3.65
N MET A 275 -3.26 -15.83 -4.15
CA MET A 275 -3.99 -16.64 -5.13
C MET A 275 -3.18 -16.85 -6.42
N ASP A 276 -2.22 -15.97 -6.72
CA ASP A 276 -1.36 -16.00 -7.91
C ASP A 276 -0.02 -16.72 -7.72
N ALA A 277 0.14 -17.48 -6.63
CA ALA A 277 1.37 -18.23 -6.30
C ALA A 277 1.78 -19.33 -7.31
N SER A 278 1.10 -19.44 -8.45
CA SER A 278 1.44 -20.37 -9.53
C SER A 278 2.70 -19.95 -10.30
N ASN A 279 3.07 -18.66 -10.29
CA ASN A 279 4.27 -18.18 -10.96
C ASN A 279 5.41 -18.01 -9.95
N LYS A 280 6.50 -18.78 -10.09
CA LYS A 280 7.67 -18.76 -9.19
C LYS A 280 8.41 -17.41 -9.14
N ARG A 281 8.10 -16.49 -10.05
CA ARG A 281 8.65 -15.13 -10.07
C ARG A 281 8.04 -14.22 -8.99
N PHE A 282 6.81 -14.49 -8.54
CA PHE A 282 6.13 -13.61 -7.58
C PHE A 282 6.50 -13.96 -6.14
N GLN A 283 7.08 -13.01 -5.41
CA GLN A 283 7.24 -13.13 -3.97
C GLN A 283 5.90 -12.85 -3.28
N SER A 284 5.41 -13.78 -2.46
CA SER A 284 4.09 -13.65 -1.84
C SER A 284 3.95 -12.44 -0.91
N TYR A 285 5.06 -11.92 -0.38
CA TYR A 285 5.07 -10.68 0.41
C TYR A 285 4.76 -9.46 -0.45
N ASP A 286 5.36 -9.39 -1.64
CA ASP A 286 5.26 -8.24 -2.53
C ASP A 286 3.82 -8.09 -3.04
N SER A 287 3.13 -9.18 -3.37
CA SER A 287 1.69 -9.14 -3.70
C SER A 287 0.83 -8.60 -2.55
N ILE A 288 1.06 -9.06 -1.30
CA ILE A 288 0.33 -8.56 -0.13
C ILE A 288 0.65 -7.09 0.12
N PHE A 289 1.90 -6.69 -0.07
CA PHE A 289 2.31 -5.29 0.03
C PHE A 289 1.54 -4.42 -0.96
N ILE A 290 1.41 -4.85 -2.22
CA ILE A 290 0.61 -4.15 -3.24
C ILE A 290 -0.87 -4.07 -2.82
N GLU A 291 -1.46 -5.15 -2.31
CA GLU A 291 -2.84 -5.13 -1.78
C GLU A 291 -3.04 -4.14 -0.61
N ILE A 292 -2.04 -4.00 0.27
CA ILE A 292 -2.06 -3.03 1.37
C ILE A 292 -1.99 -1.61 0.82
N LEU A 293 -1.05 -1.34 -0.09
CA LEU A 293 -0.88 -0.02 -0.72
C LEU A 293 -2.17 0.42 -1.43
N ALA A 294 -2.88 -0.52 -2.07
CA ALA A 294 -4.14 -0.25 -2.74
C ALA A 294 -5.29 0.15 -1.78
N LYS A 295 -5.20 -0.20 -0.49
CA LYS A 295 -6.23 0.12 0.51
C LYS A 295 -5.87 1.29 1.41
N THR A 296 -4.64 1.78 1.33
CA THR A 296 -4.23 3.02 1.99
C THR A 296 -4.75 4.23 1.24
N ASP A 297 -5.59 5.02 1.91
CA ASP A 297 -6.25 6.23 1.35
C ASP A 297 -5.25 7.30 0.89
N ARG A 298 -4.05 7.34 1.49
CA ARG A 298 -2.98 8.26 1.12
C ARG A 298 -1.62 7.57 1.29
N LEU A 299 -0.94 7.29 0.18
CA LEU A 299 0.51 7.08 0.21
C LEU A 299 1.13 8.43 0.57
N PHE A 300 1.36 8.74 1.84
CA PHE A 300 2.03 10.00 2.15
C PHE A 300 3.51 9.88 1.75
N LEU A 301 3.84 10.20 0.49
CA LEU A 301 5.24 10.24 -0.01
C LEU A 301 6.13 11.22 0.76
N THR A 302 5.58 11.93 1.75
CA THR A 302 6.21 13.08 2.37
C THR A 302 7.18 12.80 3.50
N ASP A 303 7.31 11.59 4.07
CA ASP A 303 8.42 11.28 5.00
C ASP A 303 8.61 9.75 5.18
N GLY A 304 9.70 9.20 4.63
CA GLY A 304 10.15 7.82 4.92
C GLY A 304 9.66 6.70 3.99
N ILE A 305 8.88 7.04 2.94
CA ILE A 305 8.48 6.08 1.90
C ILE A 305 9.51 6.09 0.77
N ASP A 306 10.08 4.93 0.48
CA ASP A 306 10.96 4.73 -0.68
C ASP A 306 10.12 4.47 -1.94
N LEU A 307 9.89 5.53 -2.72
CA LEU A 307 9.10 5.46 -3.96
C LEU A 307 9.75 4.50 -4.98
N GLN A 308 11.08 4.46 -5.03
CA GLN A 308 11.81 3.54 -5.90
C GLN A 308 11.50 2.09 -5.53
N HIS A 309 11.46 1.77 -4.23
CA HIS A 309 11.08 0.43 -3.78
C HIS A 309 9.65 0.05 -4.20
N ILE A 310 8.71 1.01 -4.16
CA ILE A 310 7.33 0.77 -4.63
C ILE A 310 7.36 0.47 -6.14
N TYR A 311 8.07 1.28 -6.93
CA TYR A 311 8.21 1.06 -8.37
C TYR A 311 8.83 -0.31 -8.70
N ASP A 312 9.93 -0.68 -8.04
CA ASP A 312 10.58 -1.99 -8.20
C ASP A 312 9.60 -3.14 -7.87
N THR A 313 8.75 -2.94 -6.86
CA THR A 313 7.76 -3.94 -6.44
C THR A 313 6.64 -4.11 -7.46
N LEU A 314 6.17 -3.01 -8.06
CA LEU A 314 5.17 -3.03 -9.14
C LEU A 314 5.75 -3.72 -10.39
N GLN A 315 6.98 -3.39 -10.78
CA GLN A 315 7.67 -4.02 -11.92
C GLN A 315 7.95 -5.51 -11.69
N SER A 316 8.21 -5.92 -10.45
CA SER A 316 8.36 -7.34 -10.09
C SER A 316 7.04 -8.11 -10.14
N ASN A 317 5.89 -7.41 -10.14
CA ASN A 317 4.55 -7.98 -10.16
C ASN A 317 3.64 -7.24 -11.16
N PRO A 318 3.98 -7.20 -12.46
CA PRO A 318 3.35 -6.28 -13.42
C PRO A 318 1.86 -6.59 -13.64
N GLN A 319 1.46 -7.85 -13.49
CA GLN A 319 0.08 -8.33 -13.71
C GLN A 319 -0.86 -8.15 -12.51
N HIS A 320 -0.41 -7.49 -11.43
CA HIS A 320 -1.22 -7.39 -10.22
C HIS A 320 -2.40 -6.42 -10.42
N PRO A 321 -3.65 -6.80 -10.09
CA PRO A 321 -4.87 -6.05 -10.43
C PRO A 321 -4.99 -4.67 -9.79
N HIS A 322 -4.17 -4.38 -8.77
CA HIS A 322 -4.16 -3.09 -8.09
C HIS A 322 -3.08 -2.12 -8.56
N ASN A 323 -2.24 -2.50 -9.54
CA ASN A 323 -1.13 -1.66 -10.01
C ASN A 323 -1.62 -0.31 -10.55
N THR A 324 -2.64 -0.32 -11.41
CA THR A 324 -3.23 0.89 -12.01
C THR A 324 -3.79 1.85 -10.97
N PHE A 325 -4.42 1.33 -9.92
CA PHE A 325 -4.92 2.15 -8.80
C PHE A 325 -3.77 2.82 -8.02
N ILE A 326 -2.69 2.07 -7.75
CA ILE A 326 -1.52 2.58 -7.03
C ILE A 326 -0.80 3.65 -7.85
N LEU A 327 -0.60 3.40 -9.15
CA LEU A 327 -0.03 4.38 -10.08
C LEU A 327 -0.87 5.66 -10.13
N THR A 328 -2.20 5.55 -10.20
CA THR A 328 -3.10 6.70 -10.13
C THR A 328 -2.92 7.50 -8.83
N SER A 329 -2.77 6.79 -7.70
CA SER A 329 -2.55 7.42 -6.39
C SER A 329 -1.20 8.14 -6.31
N ILE A 330 -0.14 7.55 -6.85
CA ILE A 330 1.20 8.16 -6.96
C ILE A 330 1.12 9.41 -7.84
N LEU A 331 0.50 9.32 -9.02
CA LEU A 331 0.33 10.44 -9.94
C LEU A 331 -0.42 11.60 -9.30
N ALA A 332 -1.54 11.34 -8.62
CA ALA A 332 -2.31 12.37 -7.92
C ALA A 332 -1.45 13.12 -6.89
N GLN A 333 -0.52 12.42 -6.24
CA GLN A 333 0.39 13.03 -5.26
C GLN A 333 1.51 13.81 -5.91
N ILE A 334 2.13 13.32 -6.99
CA ILE A 334 3.08 14.09 -7.78
C ILE A 334 2.44 15.42 -8.22
N ILE A 335 1.20 15.37 -8.72
CA ILE A 335 0.43 16.57 -9.11
C ILE A 335 0.19 17.50 -7.90
N SER A 336 -0.23 16.94 -6.76
CA SER A 336 -0.50 17.71 -5.54
C SER A 336 0.76 18.39 -4.98
N LEU A 337 1.87 17.65 -4.90
CA LEU A 337 3.17 18.13 -4.44
C LEU A 337 3.73 19.20 -5.36
N PHE A 338 3.63 19.01 -6.68
CA PHE A 338 4.02 20.01 -7.65
C PHE A 338 3.25 21.32 -7.45
N LYS A 339 1.91 21.27 -7.41
CA LYS A 339 1.06 22.46 -7.21
C LYS A 339 1.40 23.19 -5.91
N LYS A 340 1.43 22.45 -4.79
CA LYS A 340 1.75 23.00 -3.47
C LYS A 340 3.15 23.62 -3.43
N SER A 341 4.15 22.93 -3.97
CA SER A 341 5.53 23.41 -4.01
C SER A 341 5.66 24.65 -4.87
N LEU A 342 4.99 24.69 -6.03
CA LEU A 342 5.02 25.83 -6.93
C LEU A 342 4.34 27.05 -6.30
N ASP A 343 3.19 26.88 -5.65
CA ASP A 343 2.46 27.95 -4.95
C ASP A 343 3.27 28.51 -3.77
N SER A 344 4.05 27.64 -3.10
CA SER A 344 4.93 28.04 -2.00
C SER A 344 6.25 28.70 -2.46
N ALA A 345 6.60 28.59 -3.73
CA ALA A 345 7.86 29.09 -4.26
C ALA A 345 7.84 30.62 -4.36
N SER A 346 8.54 31.29 -3.45
CA SER A 346 8.60 32.76 -3.37
C SER A 346 9.67 33.40 -4.28
N THR A 347 10.53 32.61 -4.91
CA THR A 347 11.62 33.10 -5.77
C THR A 347 11.69 32.33 -7.08
N SER A 348 12.17 32.96 -8.16
CA SER A 348 12.32 32.31 -9.47
C SER A 348 13.24 31.09 -9.43
N SER A 349 14.29 31.12 -8.59
CA SER A 349 15.18 29.97 -8.38
C SER A 349 14.44 28.80 -7.71
N ALA A 350 13.63 29.07 -6.69
CA ALA A 350 12.80 28.05 -6.05
C ALA A 350 11.80 27.44 -7.05
N SER A 351 11.11 28.28 -7.85
CA SER A 351 10.18 27.79 -8.87
C SER A 351 10.89 26.92 -9.91
N LEU A 352 12.09 27.30 -10.34
CA LEU A 352 12.91 26.51 -11.27
C LEU A 352 13.26 25.12 -10.70
N MET A 353 13.62 25.06 -9.41
CA MET A 353 13.87 23.78 -8.72
C MET A 353 12.63 22.91 -8.67
N VAL A 354 11.46 23.51 -8.41
CA VAL A 354 10.17 22.78 -8.42
C VAL A 354 9.88 22.19 -9.81
N PHE A 355 10.08 22.96 -10.89
CA PHE A 355 9.91 22.42 -12.26
C PHE A 355 10.86 21.27 -12.57
N ARG A 356 12.13 21.38 -12.17
CA ARG A 356 13.14 20.32 -12.38
C ARG A 356 12.80 19.06 -11.60
N ALA A 357 12.45 19.19 -10.32
CA ALA A 357 12.06 18.06 -9.48
C ALA A 357 10.81 17.36 -10.05
N SER A 358 9.75 18.13 -10.33
CA SER A 358 8.50 17.56 -10.84
C SER A 358 8.69 16.86 -12.19
N LEU A 359 9.50 17.43 -13.10
CA LEU A 359 9.79 16.79 -14.38
C LEU A 359 10.54 15.46 -14.21
N ASN A 360 11.42 15.35 -13.22
CA ASN A 360 12.08 14.09 -12.88
C ASN A 360 11.07 13.08 -12.31
N ASP A 361 10.19 13.51 -11.40
CA ASP A 361 9.15 12.65 -10.81
C ASP A 361 8.23 12.06 -11.90
N PHE A 362 7.79 12.90 -12.85
CA PHE A 362 6.98 12.45 -14.01
C PHE A 362 7.77 11.53 -14.94
N THR A 363 9.07 11.77 -15.14
CA THR A 363 9.94 10.93 -15.96
C THR A 363 10.07 9.53 -15.34
N GLU A 364 10.29 9.46 -14.03
CA GLU A 364 10.41 8.20 -13.30
C GLU A 364 9.08 7.45 -13.28
N PHE A 365 7.97 8.16 -13.05
CA PHE A 365 6.63 7.60 -13.15
C PHE A 365 6.36 6.94 -14.51
N LEU A 366 6.61 7.65 -15.62
CA LEU A 366 6.41 7.09 -16.97
C LEU A 366 7.32 5.90 -17.23
N ARG A 367 8.57 5.93 -16.77
CA ARG A 367 9.51 4.81 -16.94
C ARG A 367 9.05 3.54 -16.24
N THR A 368 8.49 3.68 -15.04
CA THR A 368 7.98 2.53 -14.30
C THR A 368 6.70 1.98 -14.92
N TRP A 369 5.80 2.88 -15.31
CA TRP A 369 4.51 2.50 -15.88
C TRP A 369 4.62 1.92 -17.30
N LEU A 370 5.40 2.57 -18.17
CA LEU A 370 5.49 2.33 -19.61
C LEU A 370 6.90 1.87 -19.99
N SER A 371 7.33 0.70 -19.52
CA SER A 371 8.63 0.14 -19.92
C SER A 371 8.51 -0.67 -21.20
N LEU A 372 9.58 -0.71 -22.00
CA LEU A 372 9.69 -1.61 -23.17
C LEU A 372 10.28 -2.94 -22.72
N SER A 373 9.65 -3.62 -21.77
CA SER A 373 10.13 -4.90 -21.22
C SER A 373 8.97 -5.77 -20.77
N GLY A 374 9.21 -7.07 -20.58
CA GLY A 374 8.26 -7.98 -19.94
C GLY A 374 7.88 -7.60 -18.49
N ASP A 375 8.58 -6.65 -17.87
CA ASP A 375 8.27 -6.07 -16.55
C ASP A 375 7.39 -4.80 -16.66
N CYS A 376 6.82 -4.54 -17.84
CA CYS A 376 5.90 -3.43 -18.07
C CYS A 376 4.63 -3.56 -17.21
N VAL A 377 4.37 -2.53 -16.40
CA VAL A 377 3.22 -2.49 -15.48
C VAL A 377 1.93 -2.13 -16.21
N PHE A 378 2.03 -1.49 -17.38
CA PHE A 378 0.88 -1.16 -18.21
C PHE A 378 0.07 -2.41 -18.58
N ASN A 379 -1.23 -2.34 -18.32
CA ASN A 379 -2.19 -3.38 -18.69
C ASN A 379 -3.33 -2.76 -19.49
N SER A 380 -3.41 -3.10 -20.78
CA SER A 380 -4.42 -2.58 -21.70
C SER A 380 -5.86 -2.93 -21.30
N PHE A 381 -6.07 -3.96 -20.47
CA PHE A 381 -7.40 -4.38 -20.02
C PHE A 381 -7.89 -3.63 -18.78
N ASP A 382 -7.00 -2.91 -18.08
CA ASP A 382 -7.38 -2.16 -16.89
C ASP A 382 -7.97 -0.79 -17.28
N GLY A 383 -9.08 -0.43 -16.64
CA GLY A 383 -9.65 0.91 -16.76
C GLY A 383 -8.77 1.96 -16.08
N GLY A 384 -8.80 3.19 -16.59
CA GLY A 384 -8.09 4.34 -16.01
C GLY A 384 -6.76 4.70 -16.67
N ASN A 385 -6.23 3.90 -17.60
CA ASN A 385 -5.01 4.27 -18.35
C ASN A 385 -5.16 5.57 -19.14
N GLU A 386 -6.33 5.78 -19.77
CA GLU A 386 -6.69 7.04 -20.43
C GLU A 386 -6.67 8.21 -19.44
N ASP A 387 -7.28 8.05 -18.27
CA ASP A 387 -7.31 9.08 -17.23
C ASP A 387 -5.90 9.43 -16.73
N ILE A 388 -5.00 8.45 -16.62
CA ILE A 388 -3.59 8.66 -16.25
C ILE A 388 -2.87 9.48 -17.33
N PHE A 389 -3.02 9.12 -18.61
CA PHE A 389 -2.44 9.90 -19.72
C PHE A 389 -2.98 11.33 -19.74
N ASP A 390 -4.30 11.51 -19.65
CA ASP A 390 -4.94 12.82 -19.61
C ASP A 390 -4.46 13.65 -18.42
N ALA A 391 -4.29 13.05 -17.24
CA ALA A 391 -3.78 13.73 -16.06
C ALA A 391 -2.32 14.18 -16.22
N VAL A 392 -1.46 13.36 -16.85
CA VAL A 392 -0.09 13.72 -17.19
C VAL A 392 -0.08 14.89 -18.18
N GLU A 393 -0.81 14.76 -19.30
CA GLU A 393 -0.85 15.79 -20.34
C GLU A 393 -1.38 17.14 -19.81
N ASN A 394 -2.49 17.12 -19.06
CA ASN A 394 -3.07 18.33 -18.46
C ASN A 394 -2.11 18.99 -17.46
N THR A 395 -1.36 18.18 -16.69
CA THR A 395 -0.41 18.74 -15.72
C THR A 395 0.82 19.31 -16.41
N VAL A 396 1.31 18.65 -17.46
CA VAL A 396 2.44 19.14 -18.27
C VAL A 396 2.07 20.43 -19.01
N ASP A 397 0.85 20.55 -19.56
CA ASP A 397 0.35 21.80 -20.15
C ASP A 397 0.25 22.91 -19.10
N TYR A 398 -0.21 22.59 -17.89
CA TYR A 398 -0.18 23.53 -16.77
C TYR A 398 1.25 23.96 -16.39
N MET A 399 2.22 23.03 -16.35
CA MET A 399 3.64 23.34 -16.16
C MET A 399 4.16 24.29 -17.23
N LEU A 400 3.86 24.02 -18.51
CA LEU A 400 4.25 24.88 -19.64
C LEU A 400 3.68 26.28 -19.53
N LYS A 401 2.38 26.42 -19.25
CA LYS A 401 1.72 27.72 -19.08
C LYS A 401 2.39 28.55 -17.99
N HIS A 402 2.73 27.94 -16.86
CA HIS A 402 3.42 28.62 -15.76
C HIS A 402 4.88 28.96 -16.11
N CYS A 403 5.59 28.05 -16.79
CA CYS A 403 6.95 28.29 -17.25
C CYS A 403 7.02 29.44 -18.28
N ILE A 404 6.09 29.49 -19.24
CA ILE A 404 5.98 30.57 -20.24
C ILE A 404 5.74 31.92 -19.55
N ARG A 405 4.87 31.97 -18.54
CA ARG A 405 4.64 33.20 -17.76
C ARG A 405 5.92 33.66 -17.07
N ALA A 406 6.68 32.74 -16.48
CA ALA A 406 7.97 33.05 -15.86
C ALA A 406 8.99 33.57 -16.89
N VAL A 407 9.11 32.91 -18.05
CA VAL A 407 9.98 33.35 -19.16
C VAL A 407 9.61 34.77 -19.60
N ARG A 408 8.34 35.05 -19.88
CA ARG A 408 7.89 36.39 -20.31
C ARG A 408 8.17 37.47 -19.27
N TYR A 409 7.95 37.16 -17.99
CA TYR A 409 8.27 38.07 -16.89
C TYR A 409 9.78 38.37 -16.85
N LEU A 410 10.62 37.34 -16.91
CA LEU A 410 12.07 37.48 -16.87
C LEU A 410 12.62 38.20 -18.11
N GLU A 411 12.06 37.98 -19.31
CA GLU A 411 12.40 38.73 -20.52
C GLU A 411 12.17 40.23 -20.33
N GLY A 412 11.05 40.62 -19.72
CA GLY A 412 10.72 42.02 -19.43
C GLY A 412 11.64 42.70 -18.39
N VAL A 413 12.36 41.92 -17.57
CA VAL A 413 13.23 42.44 -16.49
C VAL A 413 14.72 42.17 -16.77
N SER A 414 15.04 41.33 -17.75
CA SER A 414 16.38 40.80 -18.08
C SER A 414 17.44 41.88 -18.34
N SER A 415 17.05 42.99 -18.98
CA SER A 415 17.96 44.11 -19.29
C SER A 415 18.58 44.81 -18.08
N LYS A 416 18.18 44.43 -16.85
CA LYS A 416 18.58 45.07 -15.60
C LYS A 416 19.66 44.33 -14.82
N SER A 417 19.93 43.05 -15.11
CA SER A 417 20.93 42.27 -14.35
C SER A 417 21.37 40.99 -15.07
N ARG A 418 22.69 40.72 -15.08
CA ARG A 418 23.29 39.47 -15.58
C ARG A 418 22.79 38.22 -14.82
N SER A 419 22.42 38.35 -13.55
CA SER A 419 21.84 37.24 -12.78
C SER A 419 20.45 36.83 -13.28
N VAL A 420 19.67 37.79 -13.78
CA VAL A 420 18.32 37.56 -14.32
C VAL A 420 18.42 36.90 -15.70
N GLU A 421 19.43 37.25 -16.50
CA GLU A 421 19.71 36.59 -17.78
C GLU A 421 20.03 35.09 -17.63
N LEU A 422 20.85 34.73 -16.64
CA LEU A 422 21.17 33.31 -16.35
C LEU A 422 19.92 32.53 -15.95
N VAL A 423 19.09 33.10 -15.07
CA VAL A 423 17.83 32.47 -14.66
C VAL A 423 16.86 32.36 -15.84
N LEU A 424 16.81 33.36 -16.72
CA LEU A 424 16.01 33.32 -17.94
C LEU A 424 16.45 32.18 -18.88
N GLU A 425 17.76 31.99 -19.07
CA GLU A 425 18.30 30.90 -19.87
C GLU A 425 17.93 29.52 -19.28
N ASP A 426 18.02 29.39 -17.95
CA ASP A 426 17.57 28.19 -17.25
C ASP A 426 16.07 27.91 -17.43
N PHE A 427 15.23 28.95 -17.39
CA PHE A 427 13.79 28.83 -17.64
C PHE A 427 13.48 28.48 -19.11
N LYS A 428 14.26 28.98 -20.08
CA LYS A 428 14.13 28.58 -21.48
C LYS A 428 14.53 27.12 -21.69
N ASN A 429 15.57 26.67 -21.00
CA ASN A 429 16.00 25.28 -21.03
C ASN A 429 14.94 24.34 -20.43
N ILE A 430 14.42 24.65 -19.22
CA ILE A 430 13.37 23.80 -18.63
C ILE A 430 12.09 23.80 -19.46
N HIS A 431 11.70 24.94 -20.05
CA HIS A 431 10.57 25.01 -20.98
C HIS A 431 10.74 24.03 -22.15
N HIS A 432 11.93 24.01 -22.76
CA HIS A 432 12.25 23.10 -23.86
C HIS A 432 12.17 21.63 -23.43
N ARG A 433 12.68 21.30 -22.23
CA ARG A 433 12.59 19.94 -21.67
C ARG A 433 11.15 19.52 -21.38
N ILE A 434 10.32 20.42 -20.85
CA ILE A 434 8.90 20.13 -20.59
C ILE A 434 8.16 19.90 -21.92
N LEU A 435 8.46 20.69 -22.96
CA LEU A 435 7.86 20.50 -24.29
C LEU A 435 8.25 19.14 -24.89
N ALA A 436 9.54 18.78 -24.83
CA ALA A 436 10.01 17.48 -25.29
C ALA A 436 9.36 16.33 -24.51
N PHE A 437 9.17 16.49 -23.20
CA PHE A 437 8.45 15.51 -22.37
C PHE A 437 6.99 15.39 -22.77
N GLN A 438 6.30 16.50 -23.05
CA GLN A 438 4.91 16.49 -23.53
C GLN A 438 4.77 15.70 -24.84
N THR A 439 5.63 15.98 -25.82
CA THR A 439 5.62 15.25 -27.09
C THR A 439 5.87 13.76 -26.87
N ASN A 440 6.82 13.40 -26.01
CA ASN A 440 7.08 11.99 -25.70
C ASN A 440 5.88 11.31 -25.02
N ALA A 441 5.23 11.98 -24.06
CA ALA A 441 4.04 11.45 -23.40
C ALA A 441 2.90 11.18 -24.39
N GLN A 442 2.67 12.09 -25.35
CA GLN A 442 1.67 11.91 -26.42
C GLN A 442 2.00 10.77 -27.37
N ILE A 443 3.28 10.62 -27.73
CA ILE A 443 3.73 9.49 -28.54
C ILE A 443 3.50 8.15 -27.82
N LEU A 444 3.82 8.10 -26.52
CA LEU A 444 3.59 6.90 -25.70
C LEU A 444 2.09 6.63 -25.50
N HIS A 445 1.28 7.68 -25.34
CA HIS A 445 -0.17 7.59 -25.30
C HIS A 445 -0.72 6.94 -26.57
N ALA A 446 -0.28 7.41 -27.75
CA ALA A 446 -0.67 6.83 -29.04
C ALA A 446 -0.24 5.36 -29.20
N TYR A 447 0.98 5.02 -28.77
CA TYR A 447 1.51 3.66 -28.85
C TYR A 447 0.78 2.69 -27.92
N TYR A 448 0.73 2.97 -26.61
CA TYR A 448 0.23 2.03 -25.62
C TYR A 448 -1.30 1.85 -25.66
N LEU A 449 -2.05 2.86 -26.13
CA LEU A 449 -3.49 2.71 -26.34
C LEU A 449 -3.86 2.25 -27.76
N ASP A 450 -2.87 1.97 -28.61
CA ASP A 450 -3.04 1.61 -30.02
C ASP A 450 -3.99 2.58 -30.77
N LYS A 451 -3.69 3.88 -30.63
CA LYS A 451 -4.42 4.99 -31.29
C LYS A 451 -3.48 5.79 -32.18
N PRO A 452 -3.16 5.30 -33.40
CA PRO A 452 -2.25 5.96 -34.33
C PRO A 452 -2.64 7.41 -34.66
N GLU A 453 -3.93 7.74 -34.59
CA GLU A 453 -4.46 9.08 -34.82
C GLU A 453 -4.01 10.12 -33.78
N LEU A 454 -3.56 9.69 -32.60
CA LEU A 454 -3.03 10.58 -31.57
C LEU A 454 -1.54 10.90 -31.78
N TYR A 455 -0.86 10.22 -32.71
CA TYR A 455 0.55 10.46 -32.98
C TYR A 455 0.77 11.83 -33.64
N ASP A 456 1.38 12.75 -32.88
CA ASP A 456 1.87 14.03 -33.38
C ASP A 456 3.22 14.38 -32.74
N VAL A 457 4.16 14.85 -33.57
CA VAL A 457 5.43 15.42 -33.11
C VAL A 457 5.35 16.93 -32.85
N ASN A 458 4.16 17.55 -33.01
CA ASN A 458 3.84 18.95 -32.74
C ASN A 458 4.84 19.95 -33.37
N GLY A 459 5.35 19.64 -34.57
CA GLY A 459 6.36 20.45 -35.25
C GLY A 459 7.76 20.43 -34.63
N ALA A 460 8.01 19.58 -33.63
CA ALA A 460 9.32 19.38 -33.02
C ALA A 460 10.31 18.71 -33.99
N LYS A 461 11.60 18.90 -33.75
CA LYS A 461 12.66 18.26 -34.56
C LYS A 461 12.76 16.78 -34.19
N ILE A 462 12.66 15.90 -35.19
CA ILE A 462 12.77 14.44 -35.03
C ILE A 462 14.04 14.02 -34.26
N THR A 463 15.17 14.69 -34.49
CA THR A 463 16.44 14.42 -33.80
C THR A 463 16.40 14.69 -32.30
N GLU A 464 15.54 15.60 -31.87
CA GLU A 464 15.38 15.98 -30.48
C GLU A 464 14.40 15.05 -29.77
N VAL A 465 13.26 14.79 -30.41
CA VAL A 465 12.25 13.82 -29.96
C VAL A 465 12.86 12.42 -29.83
N SER A 466 13.59 11.94 -30.85
CA SER A 466 14.27 10.64 -30.78
C SER A 466 15.28 10.55 -29.63
N ARG A 467 16.03 11.63 -29.36
CA ARG A 467 17.00 11.65 -28.26
C ARG A 467 16.29 11.61 -26.92
N SER A 468 15.29 12.46 -26.71
CA SER A 468 14.56 12.53 -25.43
C SER A 468 13.77 11.24 -25.18
N LEU A 469 13.06 10.73 -26.19
CA LEU A 469 12.27 9.50 -26.11
C LEU A 469 13.17 8.27 -25.93
N GLY A 470 14.26 8.18 -26.69
CA GLY A 470 15.26 7.12 -26.49
C GLY A 470 15.84 7.15 -25.08
N THR A 471 16.15 8.32 -24.53
CA THR A 471 16.65 8.44 -23.14
C THR A 471 15.56 8.09 -22.11
N LEU A 472 14.30 8.40 -22.39
CA LEU A 472 13.17 8.04 -21.54
C LEU A 472 13.02 6.52 -21.47
N MET A 473 12.99 5.85 -22.63
CA MET A 473 12.64 4.43 -22.78
C MET A 473 13.82 3.46 -22.71
N ALA A 474 15.07 3.93 -22.80
CA ALA A 474 16.25 3.05 -22.74
C ALA A 474 16.46 2.41 -21.35
N HIS A 475 15.72 2.85 -20.33
CA HIS A 475 15.79 2.26 -19.00
C HIS A 475 15.00 0.95 -18.96
N ASN A 476 15.66 -0.16 -18.66
CA ASN A 476 15.06 -1.50 -18.60
C ASN A 476 14.25 -1.83 -19.87
N CYS A 477 14.94 -1.92 -21.01
CA CYS A 477 14.34 -2.31 -22.28
C CYS A 477 14.80 -3.71 -22.70
N GLU A 478 13.89 -4.48 -23.30
CA GLU A 478 14.14 -5.78 -23.89
C GLU A 478 14.10 -5.68 -25.41
N TYR A 479 14.93 -6.49 -26.07
CA TYR A 479 15.09 -6.45 -27.51
C TYR A 479 13.75 -6.54 -28.27
N ASN A 480 12.93 -7.55 -27.97
CA ASN A 480 11.68 -7.79 -28.70
C ASN A 480 10.71 -6.60 -28.62
N GLU A 481 10.53 -6.05 -27.42
CA GLU A 481 9.65 -4.91 -27.16
C GLU A 481 10.13 -3.64 -27.89
N VAL A 482 11.45 -3.42 -27.93
CA VAL A 482 12.03 -2.31 -28.69
C VAL A 482 11.79 -2.48 -30.19
N ILE A 483 11.92 -3.71 -30.71
CA ILE A 483 11.63 -3.99 -32.12
C ILE A 483 10.16 -3.72 -32.44
N GLU A 484 9.23 -4.20 -31.62
CA GLU A 484 7.79 -3.94 -31.80
C GLU A 484 7.48 -2.44 -31.78
N PHE A 485 8.08 -1.69 -30.85
CA PHE A 485 7.95 -0.24 -30.80
C PHE A 485 8.47 0.46 -32.07
N LEU A 486 9.60 0.02 -32.61
CA LEU A 486 10.18 0.57 -33.84
C LEU A 486 9.36 0.21 -35.09
N VAL A 487 8.82 -1.01 -35.14
CA VAL A 487 7.92 -1.49 -36.20
C VAL A 487 6.64 -0.66 -36.20
N TRP A 488 6.04 -0.42 -35.03
CA TRP A 488 4.85 0.41 -34.92
C TRP A 488 5.05 1.78 -35.56
N PHE A 489 6.14 2.49 -35.25
CA PHE A 489 6.46 3.77 -35.90
C PHE A 489 6.68 3.67 -37.41
N ARG A 490 7.27 2.57 -37.88
CA ARG A 490 7.53 2.34 -39.31
C ARG A 490 6.22 2.20 -40.08
N ASP A 491 5.25 1.53 -39.48
CA ASP A 491 3.99 1.15 -40.11
C ASP A 491 2.92 2.26 -40.00
N LEU A 492 3.19 3.35 -39.26
CA LEU A 492 2.37 4.56 -39.28
C LEU A 492 2.27 5.15 -40.68
N GLU A 493 1.07 5.57 -41.08
CA GLU A 493 0.84 6.26 -42.37
C GLU A 493 1.62 7.58 -42.48
N ASN A 494 1.97 8.20 -41.34
CA ASN A 494 2.73 9.45 -41.29
C ASN A 494 4.22 9.22 -41.64
N PRO A 495 4.77 9.85 -42.71
CA PRO A 495 6.18 9.70 -43.10
C PRO A 495 7.19 10.14 -42.02
N GLN A 496 6.76 10.91 -41.02
CA GLN A 496 7.58 11.28 -39.88
C GLN A 496 7.79 10.10 -38.92
N GLY A 497 6.84 9.16 -38.82
CA GLY A 497 6.96 7.93 -38.03
C GLY A 497 8.17 7.10 -38.48
N TYR A 498 8.28 6.82 -39.78
CA TYR A 498 9.44 6.13 -40.36
C TYR A 498 10.78 6.81 -40.04
N LYS A 499 10.83 8.15 -40.15
CA LYS A 499 12.04 8.93 -39.82
C LYS A 499 12.38 8.86 -38.33
N LEU A 500 11.37 8.87 -37.46
CA LEU A 500 11.52 8.74 -36.02
C LEU A 500 12.01 7.34 -35.65
N SER A 501 11.41 6.29 -36.24
CA SER A 501 11.83 4.89 -36.10
C SER A 501 13.34 4.74 -36.39
N LYS A 502 13.80 5.22 -37.56
CA LYS A 502 15.24 5.20 -37.90
C LYS A 502 16.13 5.97 -36.92
N ALA A 503 15.65 7.09 -36.40
CA ALA A 503 16.40 7.89 -35.44
C ALA A 503 16.48 7.22 -34.05
N LEU A 504 15.40 6.56 -33.61
CA LEU A 504 15.33 5.78 -32.38
C LEU A 504 16.16 4.50 -32.44
N PHE A 505 16.15 3.80 -33.57
CA PHE A 505 17.02 2.63 -33.80
C PHE A 505 18.50 2.98 -33.51
N LYS A 506 18.98 4.09 -34.07
CA LYS A 506 20.33 4.62 -33.80
C LYS A 506 20.58 5.05 -32.37
N HIS A 507 19.55 5.14 -31.52
CA HIS A 507 19.67 5.48 -30.11
C HIS A 507 19.68 4.24 -29.23
N PHE A 508 18.85 3.24 -29.53
CA PHE A 508 18.78 1.98 -28.76
C PHE A 508 19.94 1.02 -29.03
N PHE A 509 20.51 1.08 -30.25
CA PHE A 509 21.55 0.16 -30.73
C PHE A 509 22.92 0.83 -30.95
N ARG A 510 23.29 1.80 -30.10
CA ARG A 510 24.68 2.32 -30.09
C ARG A 510 25.59 1.34 -29.36
N GLU A 511 26.88 1.33 -29.69
CA GLU A 511 27.88 0.48 -29.01
C GLU A 511 27.88 0.68 -27.47
N ASP A 512 27.53 1.88 -26.99
CA ASP A 512 27.46 2.20 -25.55
C ASP A 512 26.06 2.00 -24.91
N SER A 513 25.06 1.45 -25.63
CA SER A 513 23.68 1.29 -25.12
C SER A 513 23.33 -0.16 -24.77
N VAL A 514 22.22 -0.34 -24.05
CA VAL A 514 21.77 -1.63 -23.46
C VAL A 514 21.70 -2.78 -24.48
N LEU A 515 21.41 -2.48 -25.75
CA LEU A 515 21.26 -3.47 -26.83
C LEU A 515 22.43 -3.47 -27.85
N GLY A 516 23.55 -2.79 -27.54
CA GLY A 516 24.66 -2.56 -28.48
C GLY A 516 25.44 -3.81 -28.92
N ASP A 517 25.35 -4.91 -28.17
CA ASP A 517 26.08 -6.17 -28.44
C ASP A 517 25.38 -7.10 -29.47
N MET A 518 24.20 -6.72 -29.97
CA MET A 518 23.42 -7.53 -30.91
C MET A 518 23.88 -7.34 -32.36
N ASP A 519 23.51 -8.25 -33.28
CA ASP A 519 23.84 -8.14 -34.72
C ASP A 519 23.03 -7.01 -35.37
N ILE A 520 23.47 -5.76 -35.14
CA ILE A 520 22.81 -4.52 -35.56
C ILE A 520 22.53 -4.50 -37.06
N ASP A 521 23.43 -5.07 -37.87
CA ASP A 521 23.32 -5.10 -39.33
C ASP A 521 22.18 -5.99 -39.79
N HIS A 522 22.00 -7.17 -39.16
CA HIS A 522 20.88 -8.05 -39.44
C HIS A 522 19.53 -7.39 -39.08
N VAL A 523 19.45 -6.73 -37.92
CA VAL A 523 18.22 -6.05 -37.46
C VAL A 523 17.90 -4.82 -38.31
N ALA A 524 18.91 -4.05 -38.70
CA ALA A 524 18.75 -2.91 -39.60
C ALA A 524 18.24 -3.34 -40.99
N TRP A 525 18.72 -4.49 -41.48
CA TRP A 525 18.24 -5.10 -42.71
C TRP A 525 16.77 -5.54 -42.58
N GLU A 526 16.40 -6.26 -41.52
CA GLU A 526 15.02 -6.73 -41.32
C GLU A 526 13.99 -5.60 -41.13
N LEU A 527 14.37 -4.49 -40.47
CA LEU A 527 13.45 -3.39 -40.20
C LEU A 527 13.33 -2.39 -41.36
N TYR A 528 14.41 -2.17 -42.10
CA TYR A 528 14.52 -1.03 -43.01
C TYR A 528 15.08 -1.35 -44.40
N ASP A 529 15.34 -2.61 -44.73
CA ASP A 529 15.95 -3.08 -45.98
C ASP A 529 17.26 -2.32 -46.32
N LEU A 530 18.16 -2.18 -45.34
CA LEU A 530 19.40 -1.40 -45.44
C LEU A 530 20.61 -2.17 -45.96
#